data_AF-A0AAD1KC18-F1
#
_entry.id   AF-A0AAD1KC18-F1
#
_cell.length_a   1.000
_cell.length_b   1.000
_cell.length_c   1.000
_cell.angle_alpha   90.00
_cell.angle_beta   90.00
_cell.angle_gamma   90.00
#
_symmetry.space_group_name_H-M   'P 1'
#
loop_
_entity.id
_entity.type
_entity.pdbx_description
1 polymer ?
#
loop_
_entity_poly.entity_id
_entity_poly.type
_entity_poly.pdbx_seq_one_letter_code
_entity_poly.pdbx_strand_id
1 'polypeptide(L)'
;MKTLIALLSLFLLPFIQTQAAQSVYQSPADFVTQALGAQGKGQAKAKARVFWFSAEQRQVIEEILAHDFRPLRTRYWQQGDDTVWILEEIGKEAPITVGIQVRHGQIYRTKVLIYRESRGDEVRHDFFTDQFKSATLTKDKQLDKHIDGITGATLSVRALTKLARIALYLDRQLSLQHGLQQHSEPR
;
A
#
# COMPACT_ATOMS: atom_id res chain seq x y z
N MET A 1 43.71 40.33 -43.98
CA MET A 1 42.38 40.72 -43.46
C MET A 1 41.71 39.47 -42.90
N LYS A 2 40.97 39.62 -41.80
CA LYS A 2 40.76 38.65 -40.72
C LYS A 2 39.79 37.51 -41.09
N THR A 3 40.16 36.26 -40.84
CA THR A 3 39.26 35.10 -40.85
C THR A 3 38.47 35.05 -39.53
N LEU A 4 37.16 34.89 -39.65
CA LEU A 4 36.17 34.98 -38.59
C LEU A 4 36.08 33.65 -37.83
N ILE A 5 36.39 33.65 -36.53
CA ILE A 5 36.23 32.49 -35.64
C ILE A 5 34.76 32.42 -35.24
N ALA A 6 34.06 31.37 -35.67
CA ALA A 6 32.70 31.07 -35.20
C ALA A 6 32.77 30.42 -33.81
N LEU A 7 32.40 31.18 -32.77
CA LEU A 7 32.20 30.65 -31.42
C LEU A 7 30.93 29.79 -31.39
N LEU A 8 31.08 28.49 -31.17
CA LEU A 8 29.98 27.58 -30.90
C LEU A 8 29.60 27.67 -29.41
N SER A 9 28.61 28.51 -29.09
CA SER A 9 28.08 28.63 -27.72
C SER A 9 27.16 27.45 -27.41
N LEU A 10 27.67 26.46 -26.66
CA LEU A 10 26.90 25.33 -26.15
C LEU A 10 25.92 25.82 -25.06
N PHE A 11 24.65 26.04 -25.43
CA PHE A 11 23.57 26.36 -24.50
C PHE A 11 23.24 25.13 -23.64
N LEU A 12 23.72 25.12 -22.39
CA LEU A 12 23.28 24.16 -21.37
C LEU A 12 21.86 24.55 -20.91
N LEU A 13 20.84 23.93 -21.49
CA LEU A 13 19.46 24.07 -21.03
C LEU A 13 19.31 23.42 -19.64
N PRO A 14 18.84 24.15 -18.61
CA PRO A 14 18.56 23.54 -17.31
C PRO A 14 17.41 22.56 -17.47
N PHE A 15 17.66 21.30 -17.12
CA PHE A 15 16.63 20.27 -17.06
C PHE A 15 15.71 20.59 -15.88
N ILE A 16 14.58 21.25 -16.14
CA ILE A 16 13.56 21.50 -15.12
C ILE A 16 12.88 20.15 -14.84
N GLN A 17 13.31 19.47 -13.79
CA GLN A 17 12.57 18.33 -13.26
C GLN A 17 11.27 18.84 -12.66
N THR A 18 10.15 18.63 -13.35
CA THR A 18 8.81 18.78 -12.76
C THR A 18 8.65 17.73 -11.68
N GLN A 19 8.87 18.12 -10.42
CA GLN A 19 8.51 17.28 -9.29
C GLN A 19 6.99 17.14 -9.26
N ALA A 20 6.50 15.90 -9.33
CA ALA A 20 5.09 15.63 -9.09
C ALA A 20 4.72 16.15 -7.68
N ALA A 21 3.55 16.77 -7.55
CA ALA A 21 3.08 17.26 -6.26
C ALA A 21 2.88 16.08 -5.30
N GLN A 22 3.81 15.92 -4.35
CA GLN A 22 3.69 14.92 -3.28
C GLN A 22 2.87 15.49 -2.13
N SER A 23 1.74 14.86 -1.84
CA SER A 23 0.91 15.15 -0.67
C SER A 23 1.06 14.03 0.35
N VAL A 24 1.49 14.38 1.57
CA VAL A 24 1.52 13.46 2.72
C VAL A 24 0.33 13.79 3.62
N TYR A 25 -0.71 12.97 3.60
CA TYR A 25 -1.91 13.18 4.41
C TYR A 25 -1.75 12.63 5.83
N GLN A 26 -1.00 11.55 5.97
CA GLN A 26 -0.62 10.96 7.25
C GLN A 26 0.68 10.17 7.07
N SER A 27 1.62 10.26 8.02
CA SER A 27 2.83 9.44 7.94
C SER A 27 2.50 7.96 8.21
N PRO A 28 3.21 7.00 7.58
CA PRO A 28 3.04 5.58 7.88
C PRO A 28 3.23 5.24 9.37
N ALA A 29 4.16 5.92 10.05
CA ALA A 29 4.39 5.70 11.47
C ALA A 29 3.20 6.15 12.33
N ASP A 30 2.56 7.29 11.99
CA ASP A 30 1.39 7.78 12.70
C ASP A 30 0.18 6.88 12.44
N PHE A 31 0.00 6.40 11.20
CA PHE A 31 -1.07 5.46 10.88
C PHE A 31 -0.95 4.17 11.69
N VAL A 32 0.25 3.56 11.73
CA VAL A 32 0.51 2.35 12.54
C VAL A 32 0.20 2.60 14.03
N THR A 33 0.67 3.74 14.56
CA THR A 33 0.46 4.12 15.97
C THR A 33 -1.03 4.30 16.29
N GLN A 34 -1.78 4.91 15.38
CA GLN A 34 -3.23 5.11 15.52
C GLN A 34 -4.03 3.82 15.33
N ALA A 35 -3.62 2.96 14.40
CA ALA A 35 -4.29 1.70 14.09
C ALA A 35 -4.19 0.70 15.25
N LEU A 36 -3.00 0.55 15.84
CA LEU A 36 -2.73 -0.38 16.93
C LEU A 36 -2.92 0.24 18.33
N GLY A 37 -3.65 1.35 18.44
CA GLY A 37 -4.07 1.91 19.72
C GLY A 37 -2.93 2.36 20.66
N ALA A 38 -1.71 2.58 20.14
CA ALA A 38 -0.58 3.09 20.90
C ALA A 38 -0.72 4.61 21.16
N GLN A 39 -1.82 4.99 21.81
CA GLN A 39 -2.15 6.37 22.14
C GLN A 39 -1.95 6.57 23.65
N GLY A 40 -0.73 6.90 24.06
CA GLY A 40 -0.43 7.23 25.45
C GLY A 40 1.08 7.37 25.72
N LYS A 41 1.46 8.35 26.54
CA LYS A 41 2.84 8.46 27.06
C LYS A 41 3.16 7.17 27.84
N GLY A 42 4.08 6.35 27.32
CA GLY A 42 4.55 5.12 27.96
C GLY A 42 4.16 3.81 27.27
N GLN A 43 3.32 3.82 26.22
CA GLN A 43 3.07 2.60 25.44
C GLN A 43 4.20 2.34 24.43
N ALA A 44 4.71 1.11 24.40
CA ALA A 44 5.75 0.72 23.46
C ALA A 44 5.19 0.76 22.02
N LYS A 45 5.85 1.50 21.12
CA LYS A 45 5.50 1.51 19.70
C LYS A 45 5.57 0.08 19.15
N ALA A 46 4.54 -0.32 18.40
CA ALA A 46 4.54 -1.60 17.72
C ALA A 46 5.80 -1.74 16.86
N LYS A 47 6.55 -2.83 17.05
CA LYS A 47 7.76 -3.10 16.26
C LYS A 47 7.36 -3.67 14.91
N ALA A 48 8.03 -3.20 13.86
CA ALA A 48 7.84 -3.75 12.52
C ALA A 48 8.31 -5.21 12.48
N ARG A 49 7.47 -6.08 11.92
CA ARG A 49 7.77 -7.46 11.55
C ARG A 49 8.00 -7.52 10.04
N VAL A 50 8.62 -8.60 9.57
CA VAL A 50 8.94 -8.81 8.16
C VAL A 50 8.20 -10.04 7.66
N PHE A 51 7.47 -9.89 6.56
CA PHE A 51 6.87 -10.98 5.81
C PHE A 51 7.75 -11.26 4.60
N TRP A 52 8.30 -12.46 4.50
CA TRP A 52 9.06 -12.92 3.33
C TRP A 52 8.14 -13.68 2.39
N PHE A 53 8.13 -13.31 1.11
CA PHE A 53 7.24 -13.93 0.14
C PHE A 53 7.83 -15.23 -0.39
N SER A 54 7.02 -16.30 -0.46
CA SER A 54 7.32 -17.49 -1.25
C SER A 54 7.07 -17.24 -2.75
N ALA A 55 7.50 -18.17 -3.60
CA ALA A 55 7.25 -18.10 -5.05
C ALA A 55 5.73 -18.12 -5.36
N GLU A 56 4.99 -18.99 -4.67
CA GLU A 56 3.54 -19.14 -4.81
C GLU A 56 2.84 -17.85 -4.35
N GLN A 57 3.26 -17.27 -3.22
CA GLN A 57 2.67 -16.04 -2.71
C GLN A 57 2.89 -14.86 -3.65
N ARG A 58 4.07 -14.77 -4.27
CA ARG A 58 4.36 -13.77 -5.30
C ARG A 58 3.44 -13.93 -6.50
N GLN A 59 3.28 -15.16 -7.02
CA GLN A 59 2.40 -15.41 -8.17
C GLN A 59 0.96 -14.96 -7.88
N VAL A 60 0.45 -15.24 -6.68
CA VAL A 60 -0.87 -14.77 -6.26
C VAL A 60 -0.97 -13.23 -6.23
N ILE A 61 0.08 -12.55 -5.75
CA ILE A 61 0.10 -11.08 -5.73
C ILE A 61 0.14 -10.53 -7.16
N GLU A 62 0.91 -11.14 -8.07
CA GLU A 62 0.96 -10.76 -9.49
C GLU A 62 -0.40 -10.93 -10.19
N GLU A 63 -1.16 -11.99 -9.87
CA GLU A 63 -2.54 -12.15 -10.34
C GLU A 63 -3.46 -11.02 -9.84
N ILE A 64 -3.31 -10.58 -8.59
CA ILE A 64 -4.10 -9.49 -8.02
C ILE A 64 -3.73 -8.16 -8.69
N LEU A 65 -2.43 -7.92 -8.89
CA LEU A 65 -1.87 -6.69 -9.46
C LEU A 65 -2.03 -6.60 -10.98
N ALA A 66 -2.12 -7.74 -11.67
CA ALA A 66 -2.03 -7.85 -13.13
C ALA A 66 -0.74 -7.25 -13.71
N HIS A 67 0.37 -7.32 -12.97
CA HIS A 67 1.73 -7.01 -13.41
C HIS A 67 2.77 -7.66 -12.49
N ASP A 68 4.04 -7.62 -12.88
CA ASP A 68 5.16 -8.20 -12.12
C ASP A 68 5.27 -7.66 -10.69
N PHE A 69 5.57 -8.53 -9.74
CA PHE A 69 5.79 -8.20 -8.33
C PHE A 69 7.20 -8.63 -7.90
N ARG A 70 8.10 -7.65 -7.89
CA ARG A 70 9.52 -7.85 -7.57
C ARG A 70 9.91 -7.85 -6.09
N PRO A 71 9.18 -7.20 -5.16
CA PRO A 71 9.58 -7.21 -3.76
C PRO A 71 9.77 -8.63 -3.19
N LEU A 72 10.83 -8.82 -2.41
CA LEU A 72 11.13 -10.09 -1.72
C LEU A 72 10.45 -10.22 -0.36
N ARG A 73 10.10 -9.08 0.23
CA ARG A 73 9.50 -8.96 1.55
C ARG A 73 8.72 -7.67 1.67
N THR A 74 7.78 -7.66 2.60
CA THR A 74 7.15 -6.42 3.08
C THR A 74 7.22 -6.33 4.60
N ARG A 75 7.11 -5.11 5.11
CA ARG A 75 6.97 -4.89 6.56
C ARG A 75 5.50 -4.85 6.91
N TYR A 76 5.20 -5.36 8.11
CA TYR A 76 3.88 -5.24 8.72
C TYR A 76 4.03 -5.01 10.21
N TRP A 77 2.96 -4.58 10.85
CA TRP A 77 2.88 -4.45 12.30
C TRP A 77 1.71 -5.29 12.79
N GLN A 78 1.80 -5.78 14.02
CA GLN A 78 0.78 -6.65 14.58
C GLN A 78 0.65 -6.43 16.08
N GLN A 79 -0.60 -6.50 16.56
CA GLN A 79 -0.93 -6.58 17.99
C GLN A 79 -2.08 -7.57 18.17
N GLY A 80 -1.83 -8.70 18.85
CA GLY A 80 -2.79 -9.81 18.85
C GLY A 80 -3.07 -10.28 17.43
N ASP A 81 -4.35 -10.35 17.06
CA ASP A 81 -4.81 -10.75 15.72
C ASP A 81 -4.97 -9.56 14.75
N ASP A 82 -4.71 -8.33 15.19
CA ASP A 82 -4.77 -7.15 14.34
C ASP A 82 -3.47 -6.97 13.57
N THR A 83 -3.54 -6.91 12.25
CA THR A 83 -2.38 -6.63 11.39
C THR A 83 -2.52 -5.28 10.70
N VAL A 84 -1.39 -4.60 10.49
CA VAL A 84 -1.31 -3.33 9.79
C VAL A 84 -0.28 -3.43 8.68
N TRP A 85 -0.71 -3.05 7.49
CA TRP A 85 0.06 -3.10 6.25
C TRP A 85 0.22 -1.70 5.67
N ILE A 86 1.43 -1.36 5.26
CA ILE A 86 1.72 -0.17 4.47
C ILE A 86 2.16 -0.66 3.10
N LEU A 87 1.30 -0.48 2.11
CA LEU A 87 1.50 -1.02 0.77
C LEU A 87 1.47 0.10 -0.26
N GLU A 88 2.08 -0.14 -1.41
CA GLU A 88 2.16 0.82 -2.51
C GLU A 88 1.76 0.15 -3.82
N GLU A 89 1.03 0.89 -4.66
CA GLU A 89 0.66 0.49 -6.00
C GLU A 89 0.66 1.71 -6.91
N ILE A 90 1.02 1.53 -8.18
CA ILE A 90 0.99 2.61 -9.17
C ILE A 90 -0.47 2.97 -9.47
N GLY A 91 -0.81 4.26 -9.37
CA GLY A 91 -2.08 4.79 -9.85
C GLY A 91 -2.06 4.92 -11.37
N LYS A 92 -2.02 6.16 -11.86
CA LYS A 92 -1.80 6.46 -13.27
C LYS A 92 -0.31 6.46 -13.63
N GLU A 93 0.50 7.15 -12.83
CA GLU A 93 1.90 7.48 -13.15
C GLU A 93 2.82 7.37 -11.93
N ALA A 94 2.29 7.43 -10.71
CA ALA A 94 3.09 7.42 -9.48
C ALA A 94 2.52 6.48 -8.41
N PRO A 95 3.36 6.01 -7.46
CA PRO A 95 2.89 5.18 -6.36
C PRO A 95 1.94 5.92 -5.41
N ILE A 96 0.86 5.23 -5.04
CA ILE A 96 -0.04 5.61 -3.96
C ILE A 96 0.31 4.76 -2.74
N THR A 97 0.66 5.39 -1.62
CA THR A 97 0.97 4.69 -0.36
C THR A 97 -0.29 4.58 0.48
N VAL A 98 -0.71 3.36 0.81
CA VAL A 98 -1.97 3.07 1.51
C VAL A 98 -1.68 2.29 2.80
N GLY A 99 -2.27 2.75 3.89
CA GLY A 99 -2.32 2.04 5.17
C GLY A 99 -3.61 1.24 5.28
N ILE A 100 -3.49 -0.06 5.60
CA ILE A 100 -4.61 -0.97 5.75
C ILE A 100 -4.47 -1.71 7.08
N GLN A 101 -5.48 -1.62 7.92
CA GLN A 101 -5.62 -2.39 9.15
C GLN A 101 -6.62 -3.52 8.92
N VAL A 102 -6.21 -4.75 9.22
CA VAL A 102 -7.04 -5.95 9.17
C VAL A 102 -7.23 -6.46 10.60
N ARG A 103 -8.47 -6.82 10.94
CA ARG A 103 -8.86 -7.40 12.23
C ARG A 103 -9.80 -8.57 11.97
N HIS A 104 -9.48 -9.73 12.52
CA HIS A 104 -10.26 -10.97 12.34
C HIS A 104 -10.57 -11.27 10.84
N GLY A 105 -9.56 -11.13 9.97
CA GLY A 105 -9.70 -11.39 8.53
C GLY A 105 -10.57 -10.39 7.76
N GLN A 106 -10.92 -9.26 8.36
CA GLN A 106 -11.72 -8.18 7.76
C GLN A 106 -10.96 -6.85 7.78
N ILE A 107 -11.14 -6.03 6.75
CA ILE A 107 -10.58 -4.67 6.76
C ILE A 107 -11.31 -3.84 7.83
N TYR A 108 -10.55 -3.34 8.80
CA TYR A 108 -11.05 -2.41 9.82
C TYR A 108 -10.89 -0.95 9.41
N ARG A 109 -9.78 -0.62 8.73
CA ARG A 109 -9.48 0.74 8.29
C ARG A 109 -8.59 0.74 7.05
N THR A 110 -8.91 1.62 6.10
CA THR A 110 -8.09 1.94 4.94
C THR A 110 -7.84 3.45 4.92
N LYS A 111 -6.60 3.88 4.64
CA LYS A 111 -6.26 5.31 4.47
C LYS A 111 -5.22 5.48 3.38
N VAL A 112 -5.40 6.48 2.52
CA VAL A 112 -4.31 6.99 1.67
C VAL A 112 -3.38 7.82 2.55
N LEU A 113 -2.11 7.46 2.57
CA LEU A 113 -1.08 8.08 3.42
C LEU A 113 -0.27 9.10 2.64
N ILE A 114 0.17 8.71 1.44
CA ILE A 114 0.99 9.54 0.55
C ILE A 114 0.46 9.39 -0.88
N TYR A 115 0.21 10.52 -1.53
CA TYR A 115 -0.28 10.58 -2.90
C TYR A 115 0.64 11.48 -3.73
N ARG A 116 0.94 11.07 -4.96
CA ARG A 116 2.01 11.66 -5.79
C ARG A 116 1.54 11.99 -7.20
N GLU A 117 0.24 12.07 -7.42
CA GLU A 117 -0.34 12.40 -8.72
C GLU A 117 -1.12 13.72 -8.65
N SER A 118 -1.32 14.35 -9.81
CA SER A 118 -1.98 15.65 -9.90
C SER A 118 -3.50 15.60 -9.73
N ARG A 119 -4.12 14.43 -9.91
CA ARG A 119 -5.57 14.21 -9.86
C ARG A 119 -5.87 12.81 -9.34
N GLY A 120 -7.10 12.59 -8.92
CA GLY A 120 -7.54 11.29 -8.40
C GLY A 120 -7.31 11.12 -6.91
N ASP A 121 -6.88 12.17 -6.19
CA ASP A 121 -6.67 12.12 -4.74
C ASP A 121 -7.99 12.08 -3.97
N GLU A 122 -9.14 12.19 -4.64
CA GLU A 122 -10.46 12.04 -4.07
C GLU A 122 -10.63 10.69 -3.33
N VAL A 123 -9.88 9.66 -3.74
CA VAL A 123 -9.84 8.35 -3.07
C VAL A 123 -9.28 8.39 -1.64
N ARG A 124 -8.71 9.52 -1.20
CA ARG A 124 -8.24 9.68 0.19
C ARG A 124 -9.35 9.92 1.21
N HIS A 125 -10.51 10.36 0.73
CA HIS A 125 -11.59 10.80 1.60
C HIS A 125 -12.34 9.62 2.21
N ASP A 126 -12.89 9.84 3.41
CA ASP A 126 -13.56 8.80 4.19
C ASP A 126 -14.75 8.21 3.45
N PHE A 127 -15.51 9.00 2.69
CA PHE A 127 -16.64 8.50 1.88
C PHE A 127 -16.23 7.39 0.91
N PHE A 128 -14.98 7.39 0.43
CA PHE A 128 -14.45 6.34 -0.43
C PHE A 128 -13.80 5.23 0.39
N THR A 129 -12.87 5.55 1.30
CA THR A 129 -12.13 4.53 2.03
C THR A 129 -13.00 3.70 2.98
N ASP A 130 -14.14 4.23 3.40
CA ASP A 130 -15.08 3.53 4.27
C ASP A 130 -15.81 2.38 3.55
N GLN A 131 -15.85 2.38 2.22
CA GLN A 131 -16.40 1.28 1.43
C GLN A 131 -15.66 -0.05 1.67
N PHE A 132 -14.38 0.02 2.04
CA PHE A 132 -13.57 -1.17 2.35
C PHE A 132 -13.85 -1.75 3.74
N LYS A 133 -14.52 -1.01 4.65
CA LYS A 133 -14.77 -1.49 6.03
C LYS A 133 -15.54 -2.81 6.00
N SER A 134 -15.11 -3.75 6.83
CA SER A 134 -15.63 -5.11 6.93
C SER A 134 -15.55 -5.93 5.64
N ALA A 135 -14.80 -5.50 4.62
CA ALA A 135 -14.55 -6.33 3.46
C ALA A 135 -13.69 -7.54 3.84
N THR A 136 -14.04 -8.70 3.29
CA THR A 136 -13.24 -9.93 3.36
C THR A 136 -12.74 -10.33 1.99
N LEU A 137 -11.82 -11.30 1.96
CA LEU A 137 -11.33 -11.89 0.73
C LEU A 137 -12.07 -13.20 0.43
N THR A 138 -12.70 -13.31 -0.73
CA THR A 138 -13.35 -14.53 -1.18
C THR A 138 -12.33 -15.64 -1.51
N LYS A 139 -12.82 -16.83 -1.86
CA LYS A 139 -11.97 -17.94 -2.34
C LYS A 139 -11.24 -17.57 -3.63
N ASP A 140 -11.88 -16.81 -4.49
CA ASP A 140 -11.34 -16.33 -5.77
C ASP A 140 -10.49 -15.06 -5.63
N LYS A 141 -10.10 -14.74 -4.39
CA LYS A 141 -9.22 -13.60 -4.06
C LYS A 141 -9.82 -12.26 -4.49
N GLN A 142 -11.14 -12.15 -4.51
CA GLN A 142 -11.86 -10.89 -4.72
C GLN A 142 -12.33 -10.33 -3.37
N LEU A 143 -12.69 -9.05 -3.33
CA LEU A 143 -13.45 -8.55 -2.20
C LEU A 143 -14.87 -9.14 -2.24
N ASP A 144 -15.44 -9.40 -1.07
CA ASP A 144 -16.82 -9.87 -0.92
C ASP A 144 -17.88 -8.77 -1.15
N LYS A 145 -17.42 -7.54 -1.42
CA LYS A 145 -18.26 -6.39 -1.72
C LYS A 145 -17.72 -5.56 -2.87
N HIS A 146 -18.64 -4.84 -3.52
CA HIS A 146 -18.31 -3.89 -4.57
C HIS A 146 -17.74 -2.60 -3.97
N ILE A 147 -16.82 -1.97 -4.70
CA ILE A 147 -16.26 -0.66 -4.39
C ILE A 147 -16.65 0.28 -5.53
N ASP A 148 -17.50 1.25 -5.22
CA ASP A 148 -17.95 2.26 -6.16
C ASP A 148 -16.77 3.12 -6.63
N GLY A 149 -16.76 3.41 -7.93
CA GLY A 149 -15.74 4.26 -8.53
C GLY A 149 -15.89 5.74 -8.15
N ILE A 150 -14.83 6.50 -8.38
CA ILE A 150 -14.86 7.97 -8.39
C ILE A 150 -14.55 8.42 -9.81
N THR A 151 -15.40 9.29 -10.36
CA THR A 151 -15.20 9.89 -11.69
C THR A 151 -13.84 10.57 -11.76
N GLY A 152 -13.04 10.22 -12.77
CA GLY A 152 -11.70 10.78 -12.95
C GLY A 152 -10.59 10.14 -12.11
N ALA A 153 -10.92 9.20 -11.21
CA ALA A 153 -9.94 8.51 -10.34
C ALA A 153 -9.92 6.98 -10.52
N THR A 154 -10.38 6.46 -11.67
CA THR A 154 -10.53 5.02 -11.92
C THR A 154 -9.26 4.21 -11.63
N LEU A 155 -8.08 4.73 -11.98
CA LEU A 155 -6.80 4.03 -11.75
C LEU A 155 -6.44 4.01 -10.26
N SER A 156 -6.68 5.11 -9.54
CA SER A 156 -6.48 5.19 -8.10
C SER A 156 -7.44 4.27 -7.34
N VAL A 157 -8.71 4.18 -7.77
CA VAL A 157 -9.69 3.23 -7.21
C VAL A 157 -9.23 1.78 -7.40
N ARG A 158 -8.74 1.43 -8.60
CA ARG A 158 -8.19 0.10 -8.89
C ARG A 158 -6.97 -0.20 -8.03
N ALA A 159 -6.05 0.75 -7.89
CA ALA A 159 -4.86 0.60 -7.05
C ALA A 159 -5.23 0.29 -5.60
N LEU A 160 -6.12 1.10 -4.99
CA LEU A 160 -6.58 0.86 -3.62
C LEU A 160 -7.29 -0.49 -3.46
N THR A 161 -8.10 -0.88 -4.45
CA THR A 161 -8.81 -2.17 -4.45
C THR A 161 -7.85 -3.35 -4.50
N LYS A 162 -6.81 -3.29 -5.33
CA LYS A 162 -5.75 -4.31 -5.36
C LYS A 162 -5.01 -4.40 -4.03
N LEU A 163 -4.62 -3.25 -3.46
CA LEU A 163 -3.92 -3.22 -2.17
C LEU A 163 -4.76 -3.77 -1.02
N ALA A 164 -6.07 -3.49 -1.00
CA ALA A 164 -7.03 -4.09 -0.07
C ALA A 164 -7.05 -5.63 -0.16
N ARG A 165 -7.11 -6.16 -1.39
CA ARG A 165 -7.06 -7.61 -1.64
C ARG A 165 -5.74 -8.23 -1.17
N ILE A 166 -4.60 -7.56 -1.44
CA ILE A 166 -3.28 -8.01 -1.00
C ILE A 166 -3.19 -8.02 0.53
N ALA A 167 -3.63 -6.97 1.22
CA ALA A 167 -3.57 -6.91 2.69
C ALA A 167 -4.35 -8.06 3.34
N LEU A 168 -5.57 -8.34 2.86
CA LEU A 168 -6.38 -9.47 3.33
C LEU A 168 -5.74 -10.83 2.99
N TYR A 169 -5.13 -10.94 1.81
CA TYR A 169 -4.41 -12.15 1.42
C TYR A 169 -3.24 -12.42 2.36
N LEU A 170 -2.41 -11.41 2.63
CA LEU A 170 -1.23 -11.54 3.49
C LEU A 170 -1.62 -11.81 4.96
N ASP A 171 -2.68 -11.17 5.44
CA ASP A 171 -3.26 -11.47 6.76
C ASP A 171 -3.63 -12.95 6.89
N ARG A 172 -4.35 -13.50 5.90
CA ARG A 172 -4.69 -14.93 5.85
C ARG A 172 -3.45 -15.82 5.84
N GLN A 173 -2.41 -15.47 5.09
CA GLN A 173 -1.16 -16.24 5.06
C GLN A 173 -0.48 -16.27 6.43
N LEU A 174 -0.46 -15.16 7.16
CA LEU A 174 0.06 -15.10 8.53
C LEU A 174 -0.72 -16.00 9.48
N SER A 175 -2.06 -15.98 9.44
CA SER A 175 -2.90 -16.84 10.27
C SER A 175 -2.62 -18.33 10.03
N LEU A 176 -2.43 -18.73 8.77
CA LEU A 176 -2.08 -20.11 8.40
C LEU A 176 -0.69 -20.50 8.92
N GLN A 177 0.30 -19.62 8.80
CA GLN A 177 1.66 -19.87 9.30
C GLN A 177 1.68 -20.08 10.83
N HIS A 178 0.95 -19.25 11.58
CA HIS A 178 0.88 -19.39 13.04
C HIS A 178 0.12 -20.68 13.45
N GLY A 179 -0.94 -21.06 12.74
CA GLY A 179 -1.67 -22.30 13.00
C GLY A 179 -0.83 -23.57 12.79
N LEU A 180 0.09 -23.54 11.81
CA LEU A 180 1.03 -24.63 11.55
C LEU A 180 2.13 -24.72 12.63
N GLN A 181 2.60 -23.58 13.15
CA GLN A 181 3.62 -23.55 14.21
C GLN A 181 3.10 -24.05 15.57
N GLN A 182 1.81 -23.85 15.85
CA GLN A 182 1.18 -24.30 17.10
C GLN A 182 0.88 -25.81 17.14
N HIS A 183 0.84 -26.49 15.99
CA HIS A 183 0.59 -27.94 15.91
C HIS A 183 1.87 -28.79 15.82
N SER A 184 3.05 -28.15 15.77
CA SER A 184 4.35 -28.82 15.62
C SER A 184 5.12 -29.03 16.93
N GLU A 185 4.59 -28.65 18.10
CA GLU A 185 5.17 -29.03 19.38
C GLU A 185 4.67 -30.42 19.82
N PRO A 186 5.57 -31.41 20.04
CA PRO A 186 5.18 -32.67 20.65
C PRO A 186 4.79 -32.42 22.11
N ARG A 187 3.63 -32.95 22.51
CA ARG A 187 3.20 -33.05 23.91
C ARG A 187 4.16 -33.91 24.72
#